data_AF-A0A5E4JYC7-F1
#
_entry.id   AF-A0A5E4JYC7-F1
#
_cell.length_a   1.000
_cell.length_b   1.000
_cell.length_c   1.000
_cell.angle_alpha   90.00
_cell.angle_beta   90.00
_cell.angle_gamma   90.00
#
_symmetry.space_group_name_H-M   'P 1'
#
loop_
_entity.id
_entity.type
_entity.pdbx_description
1 polymer ?
#
loop_
_entity_poly.entity_id
_entity_poly.type
_entity_poly.pdbx_seq_one_letter_code
_entity_poly.pdbx_strand_id
1 'polypeptide(L)'
;MLKNLLKEIVASIAGKQAEEIIELLDGKKYTNEFIIAKKLNLTINQTRNILYKISDFGLVSFIRKKDKRKGWYTYFWKLEIMKSLEFLKNNLIKKMEQLQHQIKSRETKEFYTCEKCNIEFNEENALIHNFSCNECGEIMVRKDNTPVIKEYNRALDKLKRELGFVDDEINIEKEKEGKSKARELKKEEKEKEKTKLAKKKSRALIKKQPKKTEKKKTSKTKVKPKSKAMKKR
;
A
#
# COMPACT_ATOMS: atom_id res chain seq x y z
N MET A 1 -11.80 -9.56 12.91
CA MET A 1 -11.63 -8.12 13.19
C MET A 1 -10.81 -7.44 12.10
N LEU A 2 -9.57 -7.89 11.82
CA LEU A 2 -8.75 -7.40 10.70
C LEU A 2 -9.50 -7.24 9.36
N LYS A 3 -10.28 -8.25 8.93
CA LYS A 3 -11.04 -8.18 7.67
C LYS A 3 -12.07 -7.05 7.65
N ASN A 4 -12.71 -6.76 8.78
CA ASN A 4 -13.72 -5.70 8.86
C ASN A 4 -13.05 -4.32 8.78
N LEU A 5 -11.91 -4.13 9.46
CA LEU A 5 -11.12 -2.91 9.37
C LEU A 5 -10.66 -2.65 7.93
N LEU A 6 -10.15 -3.69 7.26
CA LEU A 6 -9.75 -3.58 5.87
C LEU A 6 -10.94 -3.21 4.97
N LYS A 7 -12.09 -3.84 5.17
CA LYS A 7 -13.32 -3.56 4.40
C LYS A 7 -13.74 -2.11 4.53
N GLU A 8 -13.74 -1.59 5.75
CA GLU A 8 -14.12 -0.21 6.04
C GLU A 8 -13.19 0.81 5.36
N ILE A 9 -11.88 0.56 5.36
CA ILE A 9 -10.91 1.40 4.65
C ILE A 9 -11.19 1.42 3.15
N VAL A 10 -11.34 0.23 2.57
CA VAL A 10 -11.51 0.10 1.13
C VAL A 10 -12.87 0.64 0.69
N ALA A 11 -13.91 0.49 1.51
CA ALA A 11 -15.21 1.14 1.31
C ALA A 11 -15.11 2.66 1.34
N SER A 12 -14.32 3.22 2.26
CA SER A 12 -14.12 4.68 2.36
C SER A 12 -13.41 5.25 1.13
N ILE A 13 -12.50 4.49 0.52
CA ILE A 13 -11.68 4.95 -0.62
C ILE A 13 -12.38 4.71 -1.97
N ALA A 14 -12.87 3.49 -2.18
CA ALA A 14 -13.32 3.01 -3.48
C ALA A 14 -14.82 2.68 -3.52
N GLY A 15 -15.54 2.89 -2.42
CA GLY A 15 -16.97 2.64 -2.29
C GLY A 15 -17.30 1.21 -1.85
N LYS A 16 -18.57 0.98 -1.48
CA LYS A 16 -19.06 -0.31 -0.93
C LYS A 16 -18.76 -1.52 -1.81
N GLN A 17 -18.77 -1.34 -3.14
CA GLN A 17 -18.46 -2.40 -4.10
C GLN A 17 -17.04 -2.98 -3.96
N ALA A 18 -16.14 -2.22 -3.33
CA ALA A 18 -14.75 -2.63 -3.15
C ALA A 18 -14.52 -3.47 -1.88
N GLU A 19 -15.50 -3.60 -0.98
CA GLU A 19 -15.37 -4.42 0.24
C GLU A 19 -15.12 -5.90 -0.09
N GLU A 20 -15.81 -6.41 -1.11
CA GLU A 20 -15.70 -7.79 -1.56
C GLU A 20 -14.33 -8.10 -2.17
N ILE A 21 -13.60 -7.09 -2.67
CA ILE A 21 -12.24 -7.26 -3.21
C ILE A 21 -11.29 -7.81 -2.15
N ILE A 22 -11.47 -7.41 -0.89
CA ILE A 22 -10.60 -7.86 0.20
C ILE A 22 -10.77 -9.36 0.45
N GLU A 23 -12.00 -9.89 0.36
CA GLU A 23 -12.21 -11.33 0.51
C GLU A 23 -11.49 -12.14 -0.57
N LEU A 24 -11.31 -11.54 -1.75
CA LEU A 24 -10.61 -12.14 -2.87
C LEU A 24 -9.09 -11.99 -2.80
N LEU A 25 -8.61 -10.97 -2.09
CA LEU A 25 -7.18 -10.62 -1.99
C LEU A 25 -6.55 -10.98 -0.63
N ASP A 26 -7.33 -11.46 0.34
CA ASP A 26 -6.86 -11.92 1.66
C ASP A 26 -5.89 -13.13 1.58
N GLY A 27 -5.79 -13.76 0.41
CA GLY A 27 -4.84 -14.84 0.18
C GLY A 27 -3.40 -14.34 0.01
N LYS A 28 -2.42 -15.14 0.46
CA LYS A 28 -0.97 -14.91 0.21
C LYS A 28 -0.57 -14.98 -1.27
N LYS A 29 -1.50 -15.30 -2.17
CA LYS A 29 -1.25 -15.51 -3.59
C LYS A 29 -1.75 -14.31 -4.38
N TYR A 30 -1.03 -13.99 -5.46
CA TYR A 30 -1.51 -12.98 -6.38
C TYR A 30 -2.73 -13.48 -7.15
N THR A 31 -3.77 -12.65 -7.20
CA THR A 31 -5.02 -12.93 -7.91
C THR A 31 -5.06 -12.14 -9.21
N ASN A 32 -5.57 -12.76 -10.27
CA ASN A 32 -5.70 -12.13 -11.58
C ASN A 32 -6.88 -11.14 -11.59
N GLU A 33 -6.69 -9.96 -12.18
CA GLU A 33 -7.74 -8.93 -12.37
C GLU A 33 -9.03 -9.46 -13.02
N PHE A 34 -8.93 -10.42 -13.95
CA PHE A 34 -10.11 -11.03 -14.59
C PHE A 34 -10.94 -11.88 -13.63
N ILE A 35 -10.28 -12.56 -12.69
CA ILE A 35 -10.96 -13.37 -11.67
C ILE A 35 -11.67 -12.45 -10.69
N ILE A 36 -11.04 -11.34 -10.34
CA ILE A 36 -11.60 -10.31 -9.45
C ILE A 36 -12.87 -9.72 -10.09
N ALA A 37 -12.77 -9.27 -11.35
CA ALA A 37 -13.91 -8.72 -12.09
C ALA A 37 -15.09 -9.69 -12.19
N LYS A 38 -14.81 -10.96 -12.53
CA LYS A 38 -15.84 -12.01 -12.66
C LYS A 38 -16.55 -12.30 -11.33
N LYS A 39 -15.83 -12.31 -10.21
CA LYS A 39 -16.42 -12.59 -8.90
C LYS A 39 -17.25 -11.44 -8.34
N LEU A 40 -16.86 -10.20 -8.66
CA LEU A 40 -17.59 -9.00 -8.24
C LEU A 40 -18.76 -8.65 -9.17
N ASN A 41 -18.95 -9.40 -10.25
CA ASN A 41 -19.89 -9.06 -11.33
C ASN A 41 -19.69 -7.63 -11.87
N LEU A 42 -18.44 -7.16 -11.93
CA LEU A 42 -18.07 -5.84 -12.44
C LEU A 42 -17.39 -5.94 -13.81
N THR A 43 -17.46 -4.86 -14.57
CA THR A 43 -16.66 -4.75 -15.80
C THR A 43 -15.18 -4.64 -15.45
N ILE A 44 -14.31 -5.15 -16.33
CA ILE A 44 -12.84 -5.09 -16.13
C ILE A 44 -12.36 -3.65 -15.92
N ASN A 45 -12.98 -2.68 -16.61
CA ASN A 45 -12.62 -1.27 -16.49
C ASN A 45 -12.98 -0.71 -15.11
N GLN A 46 -14.16 -1.04 -14.57
CA GLN A 46 -14.55 -0.66 -13.21
C GLN A 46 -13.62 -1.29 -12.18
N THR A 47 -13.33 -2.59 -12.31
CA THR A 47 -12.41 -3.29 -11.43
C THR A 47 -11.02 -2.67 -11.45
N ARG A 48 -10.48 -2.31 -12.63
CA ARG A 48 -9.19 -1.63 -12.73
C ARG A 48 -9.19 -0.26 -12.08
N ASN A 49 -10.23 0.55 -12.29
CA ASN A 49 -10.33 1.87 -11.65
C ASN A 49 -10.31 1.74 -10.12
N ILE A 50 -11.05 0.78 -9.57
CA ILE A 50 -11.05 0.48 -8.13
C ILE A 50 -9.66 0.03 -7.67
N LEU A 51 -9.03 -0.91 -8.37
CA LEU A 51 -7.70 -1.43 -8.02
C LEU A 51 -6.62 -0.34 -8.09
N TYR A 52 -6.68 0.57 -9.07
CA TYR A 52 -5.76 1.70 -9.15
C TYR A 52 -5.95 2.67 -7.99
N LYS A 53 -7.19 3.04 -7.66
CA LYS A 53 -7.46 3.88 -6.48
C LYS A 53 -6.88 3.26 -5.21
N ILE A 54 -7.13 1.97 -4.98
CA ILE A 54 -6.62 1.24 -3.81
C ILE A 54 -5.08 1.15 -3.84
N SER A 55 -4.48 1.04 -5.04
CA SER A 55 -3.04 1.03 -5.26
C SER A 55 -2.38 2.37 -4.97
N ASP A 56 -3.02 3.49 -5.27
CA ASP A 56 -2.49 4.83 -5.04
C ASP A 56 -2.27 5.10 -3.55
N PHE A 57 -3.12 4.51 -2.69
CA PHE A 57 -2.95 4.52 -1.23
C PHE A 57 -1.98 3.43 -0.71
N GLY A 58 -1.37 2.64 -1.59
CA GLY A 58 -0.37 1.63 -1.24
C GLY A 58 -0.94 0.37 -0.57
N LEU A 59 -2.26 0.16 -0.62
CA LEU A 59 -2.94 -0.96 0.04
C LEU A 59 -2.75 -2.29 -0.73
N VAL A 60 -2.52 -2.20 -2.05
CA VAL A 60 -2.30 -3.37 -2.91
C VAL A 60 -0.99 -3.25 -3.68
N SER A 61 -0.36 -4.39 -3.93
CA SER A 61 0.79 -4.51 -4.82
C SER A 61 0.41 -5.31 -6.06
N PHE A 62 0.98 -4.97 -7.20
CA PHE A 62 0.75 -5.68 -8.46
C PHE A 62 2.03 -6.17 -9.12
N ILE A 63 1.91 -7.27 -9.86
CA ILE A 63 2.95 -7.79 -10.74
C ILE A 63 2.36 -7.92 -12.14
N ARG A 64 3.12 -7.50 -13.15
CA ARG A 64 2.78 -7.75 -14.56
C ARG A 64 3.46 -9.02 -15.05
N LYS A 65 2.72 -9.89 -15.70
CA LYS A 65 3.28 -11.08 -16.35
C LYS A 65 2.92 -11.06 -17.84
N LYS A 66 3.92 -11.24 -18.69
CA LYS A 66 3.71 -11.37 -20.14
C LYS A 66 3.26 -12.78 -20.46
N ASP A 67 2.15 -12.92 -21.17
CA ASP A 67 1.70 -14.20 -21.68
C ASP A 67 2.57 -14.62 -22.88
N LYS A 68 3.20 -15.80 -22.78
CA LYS A 68 4.07 -16.34 -23.83
C LYS A 68 3.32 -16.71 -25.11
N ARG A 69 2.00 -16.98 -25.03
CA ARG A 69 1.19 -17.38 -26.19
C ARG A 69 0.59 -16.20 -26.93
N LYS A 70 -0.03 -15.28 -26.19
CA LYS A 70 -0.84 -14.18 -26.77
C LYS A 70 -0.13 -12.82 -26.76
N GLY A 71 1.02 -12.69 -26.10
CA GLY A 71 1.85 -11.47 -26.11
C GLY A 71 1.39 -10.32 -25.22
N TRP A 72 0.13 -10.29 -24.80
CA TRP A 72 -0.45 -9.33 -23.85
C TRP A 72 0.09 -9.47 -22.40
N TYR A 73 -0.03 -8.39 -21.63
CA TYR A 73 0.30 -8.34 -20.21
C TYR A 73 -0.94 -8.56 -19.36
N THR A 74 -0.81 -9.39 -18.32
CA THR A 74 -1.85 -9.58 -17.30
C THR A 74 -1.36 -9.07 -15.96
N TYR A 75 -2.24 -8.35 -15.26
CA TYR A 75 -1.96 -7.82 -13.92
C TYR A 75 -2.44 -8.79 -12.85
N PHE A 76 -1.54 -9.01 -11.90
CA PHE A 76 -1.72 -9.88 -10.75
C PHE A 76 -1.62 -9.04 -9.49
N TRP A 77 -2.65 -9.06 -8.66
CA TRP A 77 -2.82 -8.17 -7.51
C TRP A 77 -2.72 -8.95 -6.20
N LYS A 78 -2.17 -8.31 -5.18
CA LYS A 78 -2.04 -8.85 -3.82
C LYS A 78 -2.29 -7.74 -2.80
N LEU A 79 -3.00 -8.04 -1.72
CA LEU A 79 -3.19 -7.10 -0.61
C LEU A 79 -1.93 -7.05 0.27
N GLU A 80 -1.50 -5.84 0.61
CA GLU A 80 -0.45 -5.62 1.59
C GLU A 80 -1.10 -5.22 2.93
N ILE A 81 -1.33 -6.23 3.77
CA ILE A 81 -2.04 -6.09 5.05
C ILE A 81 -1.31 -5.10 5.97
N MET A 82 0.02 -5.23 6.08
CA MET A 82 0.84 -4.34 6.92
C MET A 82 0.71 -2.87 6.51
N LYS A 83 0.88 -2.58 5.22
CA LYS A 83 0.73 -1.20 4.70
C LYS A 83 -0.69 -0.68 4.87
N SER A 84 -1.69 -1.55 4.75
CA SER A 84 -3.08 -1.18 4.96
C SER A 84 -3.39 -0.78 6.40
N LEU A 85 -2.80 -1.49 7.37
CA LEU A 85 -2.91 -1.13 8.79
C LEU A 85 -2.16 0.16 9.12
N GLU A 86 -0.95 0.36 8.57
CA GLU A 86 -0.21 1.61 8.73
C GLU A 86 -0.97 2.80 8.13
N PHE A 87 -1.58 2.61 6.96
CA PHE A 87 -2.44 3.62 6.35
C PHE A 87 -3.64 3.97 7.23
N LEU A 88 -4.31 2.97 7.82
CA LEU A 88 -5.41 3.17 8.76
C LEU A 88 -4.98 4.01 9.96
N LYS A 89 -3.87 3.63 10.58
CA LYS A 89 -3.29 4.37 11.71
C LYS A 89 -3.04 5.83 11.34
N ASN A 90 -2.40 6.08 10.20
CA ASN A 90 -2.11 7.44 9.75
C ASN A 90 -3.39 8.24 9.47
N ASN A 91 -4.44 7.61 8.92
CA ASN A 91 -5.72 8.26 8.67
C ASN A 91 -6.42 8.62 9.99
N LEU A 92 -6.42 7.72 10.97
CA LEU A 92 -6.97 7.99 12.31
C LEU A 92 -6.22 9.13 13.00
N ILE A 93 -4.88 9.14 12.95
CA ILE A 93 -4.06 10.23 13.50
C ILE A 93 -4.43 11.56 12.84
N LYS A 94 -4.52 11.63 11.52
CA LYS A 94 -4.93 12.84 10.81
C LYS A 94 -6.32 13.34 11.22
N LYS A 95 -7.29 12.44 11.36
CA LYS A 95 -8.64 12.79 11.84
C LYS A 95 -8.60 13.34 13.27
N MET A 96 -7.78 12.74 14.14
CA MET A 96 -7.59 13.22 15.51
C MET A 96 -6.94 14.61 15.54
N GLU A 97 -5.91 14.83 14.73
CA GLU A 97 -5.25 16.14 14.60
C GLU A 97 -6.26 17.20 14.13
N GLN A 98 -7.07 16.90 13.11
CA GLN A 98 -8.11 17.81 12.63
C GLN A 98 -9.13 18.17 13.73
N LEU A 99 -9.60 17.19 14.49
CA LEU A 99 -10.50 17.43 15.62
C LEU A 99 -9.83 18.25 16.73
N GLN A 100 -8.56 17.97 17.06
CA GLN A 100 -7.80 18.76 18.02
C GLN A 100 -7.62 20.21 17.57
N HIS A 101 -7.36 20.43 16.28
CA HIS A 101 -7.30 21.77 15.71
C HIS A 101 -8.65 22.50 15.80
N GLN A 102 -9.76 21.81 15.55
CA GLN A 102 -11.10 22.38 15.70
C GLN A 102 -11.41 22.75 17.16
N ILE A 103 -11.05 21.89 18.11
CA ILE A 103 -11.21 22.17 19.55
C ILE A 103 -10.39 23.39 19.94
N LYS A 104 -9.09 23.43 19.63
CA LYS A 104 -8.22 24.59 19.92
C LYS A 104 -8.77 25.88 19.32
N SER A 105 -9.27 25.81 18.08
CA SER A 105 -9.88 26.98 17.44
C SER A 105 -11.14 27.45 18.17
N ARG A 106 -11.96 26.52 18.69
CA ARG A 106 -13.20 26.83 19.43
C ARG A 106 -12.96 27.25 20.88
N GLU A 107 -11.82 26.88 21.46
CA GLU A 107 -11.37 27.36 22.77
C GLU A 107 -10.75 28.76 22.70
N THR A 108 -10.04 29.06 21.61
CA THR A 108 -9.36 30.36 21.44
C THR A 108 -10.26 31.43 20.86
N LYS A 109 -11.16 31.06 19.94
CA LYS A 109 -12.03 32.00 19.24
C LYS A 109 -13.45 31.94 19.78
N GLU A 110 -14.07 33.10 19.87
CA GLU A 110 -15.48 33.23 20.15
C GLU A 110 -16.31 33.11 18.87
N PHE A 111 -17.48 32.49 18.99
CA PHE A 111 -18.40 32.27 17.89
C PHE A 111 -19.73 32.96 18.20
N TYR A 112 -20.29 33.55 17.16
CA TYR A 112 -21.58 34.22 17.19
C TYR A 112 -22.54 33.46 16.29
N THR A 113 -23.82 33.42 16.65
CA THR A 113 -24.85 32.69 15.92
C THR A 113 -26.09 33.56 15.81
N CYS A 114 -26.71 33.55 14.64
CA CYS A 114 -28.02 34.14 14.43
C CYS A 114 -29.11 33.09 14.73
N GLU A 115 -30.05 33.40 15.63
CA GLU A 115 -31.13 32.48 16.03
C GLU A 115 -32.12 32.19 14.88
N LYS A 116 -32.36 33.16 13.99
CA LYS A 116 -33.26 32.97 12.84
C LYS A 116 -32.66 32.10 11.74
N CYS A 117 -31.43 32.41 11.30
CA CYS A 117 -30.81 31.76 10.15
C CYS A 117 -29.94 30.54 10.52
N ASN A 118 -29.65 30.33 11.81
CA ASN A 118 -28.73 29.29 12.29
C ASN A 118 -27.33 29.33 11.64
N ILE A 119 -26.88 30.53 11.24
CA ILE A 119 -25.55 30.73 10.67
C ILE A 119 -24.57 31.07 11.79
N GLU A 120 -23.42 30.41 11.79
CA GLU A 120 -22.33 30.68 12.71
C GLU A 120 -21.26 31.55 12.06
N PHE A 121 -20.81 32.58 12.79
CA PHE A 121 -19.69 33.42 12.42
C PHE A 121 -18.61 33.42 13.51
N ASN A 122 -17.36 33.53 13.09
CA ASN A 122 -16.25 33.83 13.99
C ASN A 122 -16.32 35.31 14.41
N GLU A 123 -15.71 35.66 15.53
CA GLU A 123 -15.58 37.04 16.01
C GLU A 123 -15.11 38.03 14.92
N GLU A 124 -14.04 37.69 14.18
CA GLU A 124 -13.49 38.52 13.09
C GLU A 124 -14.55 38.82 12.02
N ASN A 125 -15.35 37.82 11.63
CA ASN A 125 -16.40 37.98 10.63
C ASN A 125 -17.61 38.73 11.20
N ALA A 126 -17.95 38.49 12.47
CA ALA A 126 -18.99 39.23 13.15
C ALA A 126 -18.65 40.73 13.24
N LEU A 127 -17.39 41.07 13.52
CA LEU A 127 -16.93 42.46 13.56
C LEU A 127 -17.06 43.16 12.20
N ILE A 128 -16.69 42.49 11.10
CA ILE A 128 -16.85 43.02 9.73
C ILE A 128 -18.32 43.36 9.44
N HIS A 129 -19.25 42.56 9.95
CA HIS A 129 -20.68 42.76 9.77
C HIS A 129 -21.35 43.51 10.93
N ASN A 130 -20.58 44.17 11.80
CA ASN A 130 -21.08 44.89 12.99
C ASN A 130 -22.05 44.05 13.84
N PHE A 131 -21.72 42.76 14.02
CA PHE A 131 -22.52 41.76 14.73
C PHE A 131 -23.96 41.61 14.20
N SER A 132 -24.20 41.95 12.93
CA SER A 132 -25.51 41.86 12.28
C SER A 132 -25.51 40.78 11.21
N CYS A 133 -26.58 39.98 11.13
CA CYS A 133 -26.69 38.92 10.13
C CYS A 133 -26.87 39.49 8.72
N ASN A 134 -26.11 38.98 7.75
CA ASN A 134 -26.20 39.41 6.35
C ASN A 134 -27.52 39.06 5.66
N GLU A 135 -28.26 38.07 6.18
CA GLU A 135 -29.52 37.61 5.57
C GLU A 135 -30.75 38.28 6.19
N CYS A 136 -30.79 38.40 7.52
CA CYS A 136 -31.98 38.87 8.23
C CYS A 136 -31.80 40.23 8.93
N GLY A 137 -30.58 40.77 9.00
CA GLY A 137 -30.27 42.04 9.68
C GLY A 137 -30.37 41.98 11.21
N GLU A 138 -30.60 40.81 11.79
CA GLU A 138 -30.76 40.61 13.24
C GLU A 138 -29.40 40.54 13.94
N ILE A 139 -29.34 40.98 15.19
CA ILE A 139 -28.11 40.98 16.00
C ILE A 139 -27.72 39.54 16.32
N MET A 140 -26.46 39.20 16.12
CA MET A 140 -25.93 37.88 16.43
C MET A 140 -25.69 37.73 17.94
N VAL A 141 -25.97 36.55 18.46
CA VAL A 141 -25.76 36.20 19.88
C VAL A 141 -24.51 35.35 20.02
N ARG A 142 -23.74 35.54 21.09
CA ARG A 142 -22.59 34.69 21.40
C ARG A 142 -23.08 33.25 21.65
N LYS A 143 -22.45 32.27 21.00
CA LYS A 143 -22.74 30.86 21.20
C LYS A 143 -21.81 30.25 22.26
N ASP A 144 -22.39 29.48 23.17
CA ASP A 144 -21.62 28.64 24.08
C ASP A 144 -20.95 27.50 23.32
N ASN A 145 -19.62 27.53 23.26
CA ASN A 145 -18.82 26.47 22.62
C ASN A 145 -18.67 25.22 23.50
N THR A 146 -19.02 25.29 24.79
CA THR A 146 -18.85 24.20 25.76
C THR A 146 -19.55 22.88 25.38
N PRO A 147 -20.80 22.84 24.88
CA PRO A 147 -21.43 21.59 24.43
C PRO A 147 -20.71 20.99 23.21
N VAL A 148 -20.33 21.82 22.24
CA VAL A 148 -19.65 21.39 21.01
C VAL A 148 -18.27 20.81 21.32
N ILE A 149 -17.51 21.46 22.21
CA ILE A 149 -16.21 20.96 22.66
C ILE A 149 -16.36 19.61 23.38
N LYS A 150 -17.40 19.42 24.20
CA LYS A 150 -17.68 18.12 24.85
C LYS A 150 -17.96 17.03 23.82
N GLU A 151 -18.70 17.32 22.76
CA GLU A 151 -18.98 16.37 21.68
C GLU A 151 -17.70 15.99 20.92
N TYR A 152 -16.87 16.97 20.56
CA TYR A 152 -15.60 16.72 19.90
C TYR A 152 -14.64 15.91 20.77
N ASN A 153 -14.59 16.17 22.09
CA ASN A 153 -13.81 15.37 23.01
C ASN A 153 -14.31 13.91 23.09
N ARG A 154 -15.62 13.70 23.14
CA ARG A 154 -16.22 12.35 23.07
C ARG A 154 -15.86 11.63 21.77
N ALA A 155 -15.86 12.34 20.64
CA ALA A 155 -15.46 11.79 19.35
C ALA A 155 -13.95 11.44 19.33
N LEU A 156 -13.11 12.31 19.89
CA LEU A 156 -11.67 12.06 20.07
C LEU A 156 -11.40 10.80 20.89
N ASP A 157 -12.13 10.60 21.98
CA ASP A 157 -11.94 9.43 22.84
C ASP A 157 -12.39 8.13 22.15
N LYS A 158 -13.42 8.19 21.28
CA LYS A 158 -13.77 7.05 20.41
C LYS A 158 -12.63 6.72 19.44
N LEU A 159 -12.09 7.73 18.76
CA LEU A 159 -10.97 7.55 17.82
C LEU A 159 -9.70 7.03 18.51
N LYS A 160 -9.40 7.47 19.74
CA LYS A 160 -8.28 6.92 20.53
C LYS A 160 -8.44 5.43 20.83
N ARG A 161 -9.66 4.99 21.16
CA ARG A 161 -9.94 3.56 21.38
C ARG A 161 -9.75 2.76 20.11
N GLU A 162 -10.26 3.26 18.98
CA GLU A 162 -10.05 2.65 17.66
C GLU A 162 -8.56 2.53 17.33
N LEU A 163 -7.77 3.58 17.58
CA LEU A 163 -6.33 3.58 17.35
C LEU A 163 -5.61 2.53 18.20
N GLY A 164 -6.02 2.34 19.45
CA GLY A 164 -5.49 1.27 20.32
C GLY A 164 -5.69 -0.13 19.71
N PHE A 165 -6.91 -0.43 19.22
CA PHE A 165 -7.18 -1.71 18.57
C PHE A 165 -6.36 -1.92 17.29
N VAL A 166 -6.13 -0.85 16.53
CA VAL A 166 -5.31 -0.90 15.31
C VAL A 166 -3.84 -1.17 15.65
N ASP A 167 -3.31 -0.53 16.70
CA ASP A 167 -1.93 -0.76 17.16
C ASP A 167 -1.72 -2.19 17.65
N ASP A 168 -2.69 -2.77 18.36
CA ASP A 168 -2.64 -4.17 18.78
C ASP A 168 -2.60 -5.12 17.57
N GLU A 169 -3.46 -4.89 16.57
CA GLU A 169 -3.49 -5.70 15.36
C GLU A 169 -2.20 -5.55 14.52
N ILE A 170 -1.61 -4.35 14.47
CA ILE A 170 -0.29 -4.11 13.85
C ILE A 170 0.79 -4.93 14.54
N ASN A 171 0.81 -4.98 15.87
CA ASN A 171 1.80 -5.73 16.63
C ASN A 171 1.66 -7.24 16.36
N ILE A 172 0.43 -7.76 16.35
CA ILE A 172 0.13 -9.15 16.03
C ILE A 172 0.63 -9.51 14.62
N GLU A 173 0.38 -8.64 13.63
CA GLU A 173 0.78 -8.92 12.25
C GLU A 173 2.29 -8.80 12.04
N LYS A 174 2.96 -7.84 12.71
CA LYS A 174 4.43 -7.74 12.74
C LYS A 174 5.07 -9.01 13.31
N GLU A 175 4.51 -9.58 14.36
CA GLU A 175 5.00 -10.85 14.90
C GLU A 175 4.83 -12.02 13.92
N LYS A 176 3.70 -12.09 13.20
CA LYS A 176 3.46 -13.13 12.19
C LYS A 176 4.43 -13.00 11.02
N GLU A 177 4.65 -11.78 10.53
CA GLU A 177 5.67 -11.52 9.49
C GLU A 177 7.08 -11.83 9.98
N GLY A 178 7.43 -11.47 11.21
CA GLY A 178 8.72 -11.80 11.81
C GLY A 178 8.94 -13.32 11.88
N LYS A 179 7.92 -14.06 12.33
CA LYS A 179 7.93 -15.53 12.36
C LYS A 179 8.00 -16.15 10.95
N SER A 180 7.33 -15.56 9.95
CA SER A 180 7.41 -16.06 8.57
C SER A 180 8.76 -15.79 7.92
N LYS A 181 9.27 -14.55 8.04
CA LYS A 181 10.60 -14.15 7.53
C LYS A 181 11.69 -14.99 8.17
N ALA A 182 11.63 -15.24 9.49
CA ALA A 182 12.57 -16.13 10.17
C ALA A 182 12.52 -17.58 9.65
N ARG A 183 11.32 -18.10 9.31
CA ARG A 183 11.16 -19.43 8.70
C ARG A 183 11.69 -19.47 7.26
N GLU A 184 11.50 -18.41 6.49
CA GLU A 184 12.01 -18.29 5.12
C GLU A 184 13.53 -18.17 5.09
N LEU A 185 14.13 -17.34 5.96
CA LEU A 185 15.58 -17.24 6.13
C LEU A 185 16.20 -18.60 6.50
N LYS A 186 15.61 -19.33 7.47
CA LYS A 186 16.04 -20.68 7.84
C LYS A 186 15.91 -21.70 6.70
N LYS A 187 14.93 -21.55 5.81
CA LYS A 187 14.77 -22.40 4.63
C LYS A 187 15.80 -22.08 3.56
N GLU A 188 16.01 -20.80 3.27
CA GLU A 188 17.04 -20.35 2.32
C GLU A 188 18.44 -20.74 2.76
N GLU A 189 18.76 -20.62 4.06
CA GLU A 189 20.05 -21.06 4.60
C GLU A 189 20.26 -22.56 4.41
N LYS A 190 19.26 -23.39 4.74
CA LYS A 190 19.30 -24.84 4.50
C LYS A 190 19.45 -25.18 3.02
N GLU A 191 18.84 -24.41 2.12
CA GLU A 191 18.93 -24.62 0.67
C GLU A 191 20.29 -24.17 0.11
N LYS A 192 20.83 -23.04 0.59
CA LYS A 192 22.20 -22.58 0.31
C LYS A 192 23.25 -23.56 0.83
N GLU A 193 23.01 -24.19 1.98
CA GLU A 193 23.89 -25.21 2.54
C GLU A 193 23.85 -26.53 1.76
N LYS A 194 22.65 -27.01 1.39
CA LYS A 194 22.47 -28.18 0.52
C LYS A 194 23.12 -27.99 -0.86
N THR A 195 22.97 -26.82 -1.48
CA THR A 195 23.61 -26.51 -2.77
C THR A 195 25.13 -26.39 -2.65
N LYS A 196 25.67 -25.86 -1.55
CA LYS A 196 27.11 -25.88 -1.25
C LYS A 196 27.64 -27.31 -1.08
N LEU A 197 26.93 -28.18 -0.35
CA LEU A 197 27.29 -29.60 -0.21
C LEU A 197 27.26 -30.35 -1.55
N ALA A 198 26.22 -30.12 -2.37
CA ALA A 198 26.11 -30.72 -3.69
C ALA A 198 27.27 -30.30 -4.62
N LYS A 199 27.65 -29.02 -4.61
CA LYS A 199 28.81 -28.50 -5.35
C LYS A 199 30.14 -29.06 -4.85
N LYS A 200 30.29 -29.31 -3.53
CA LYS A 200 31.48 -29.98 -2.96
C LYS A 200 31.55 -31.45 -3.39
N LYS A 201 30.43 -32.18 -3.35
CA LYS A 201 30.34 -33.58 -3.79
C LYS A 201 30.63 -33.74 -5.30
N SER A 202 30.08 -32.88 -6.16
CA SER A 202 30.35 -32.91 -7.60
C SER A 202 31.82 -32.61 -7.92
N ARG A 203 32.45 -31.63 -7.25
CA ARG A 203 33.89 -31.36 -7.39
C ARG A 203 34.77 -32.52 -6.92
N ALA A 204 34.37 -33.24 -5.86
CA ALA A 204 35.09 -34.43 -5.39
C ALA A 204 34.98 -35.62 -6.36
N LEU A 205 33.83 -35.79 -7.02
CA LEU A 205 33.62 -36.80 -8.06
C LEU A 205 34.47 -36.52 -9.32
N ILE A 206 34.58 -35.24 -9.73
CA ILE A 206 35.43 -34.82 -10.86
C ILE A 206 36.92 -35.05 -10.57
N LYS A 207 37.37 -34.88 -9.31
CA LYS A 207 38.75 -35.17 -8.90
C LYS A 207 39.10 -36.67 -8.83
N LYS A 208 38.11 -37.57 -8.74
CA LYS A 208 38.30 -39.02 -8.64
C LYS A 208 38.27 -39.74 -10.01
N GLN A 209 37.99 -39.06 -11.11
CA GLN A 209 38.13 -39.66 -12.45
C GLN A 209 39.61 -39.70 -12.88
N PRO A 210 40.13 -40.84 -13.36
CA PRO A 210 41.53 -40.93 -13.79
C PRO A 210 41.75 -40.09 -15.04
N LYS A 211 42.84 -39.31 -15.07
CA LYS A 211 43.27 -38.54 -16.25
C LYS A 211 43.54 -39.52 -17.41
N LYS A 212 42.64 -39.60 -18.40
CA LYS A 212 42.97 -40.16 -19.71
C LYS A 212 43.94 -39.22 -20.41
N THR A 213 45.15 -39.70 -20.65
CA THR A 213 46.20 -39.06 -21.44
C THR A 213 45.84 -39.16 -22.93
N GLU A 214 45.46 -38.04 -23.56
CA GLU A 214 45.41 -37.96 -25.02
C GLU A 214 46.63 -37.17 -25.53
N LYS A 215 47.46 -37.89 -26.30
CA LYS A 215 48.65 -37.39 -27.01
C LYS A 215 48.23 -36.35 -28.05
N LYS A 216 48.67 -35.09 -27.90
CA LYS A 216 48.61 -34.08 -28.96
C LYS A 216 49.66 -34.40 -30.03
N LYS A 217 49.21 -34.91 -31.19
CA LYS A 217 50.00 -34.95 -32.42
C LYS A 217 50.27 -33.52 -32.90
N THR A 218 51.52 -33.23 -33.17
CA THR A 218 52.01 -32.02 -33.82
C THR A 218 51.70 -32.08 -35.32
N SER A 219 51.04 -31.06 -35.87
CA SER A 219 51.08 -30.78 -37.30
C SER A 219 51.34 -29.29 -37.52
N LYS A 220 52.54 -29.01 -38.02
CA LYS A 220 53.03 -27.70 -38.47
C LYS A 220 52.22 -27.26 -39.68
N THR A 221 51.68 -26.04 -39.66
CA THR A 221 51.26 -25.35 -40.90
C THR A 221 52.15 -24.13 -41.11
N LYS A 222 52.94 -24.19 -42.18
CA LYS A 222 53.89 -23.17 -42.63
C LYS A 222 53.15 -21.91 -43.09
N VAL A 223 53.56 -20.76 -42.59
CA VAL A 223 53.26 -19.44 -43.16
C VAL A 223 54.14 -19.24 -44.40
N LYS A 224 53.55 -18.86 -45.54
CA LYS A 224 54.26 -18.30 -46.71
C LYS A 224 53.73 -16.88 -46.98
N PRO A 225 54.60 -15.87 -47.17
CA PRO A 225 54.21 -14.51 -47.52
C PRO A 225 54.36 -14.23 -49.02
N LYS A 226 53.58 -13.28 -49.55
CA LYS A 226 53.76 -12.46 -50.79
C LYS A 226 52.44 -11.71 -51.04
N SER A 227 52.33 -10.49 -51.55
CA SER A 227 53.20 -9.35 -51.83
C SER A 227 52.28 -8.22 -52.36
N LYS A 228 52.73 -6.97 -52.26
CA LYS A 228 52.09 -5.70 -52.65
C LYS A 228 51.49 -5.68 -54.08
N ALA A 229 50.41 -4.90 -54.30
CA ALA A 229 50.45 -3.60 -55.00
C ALA A 229 49.17 -3.24 -55.82
N MET A 230 48.68 -2.00 -55.58
CA MET A 230 48.32 -0.97 -56.58
C MET A 230 46.88 -0.84 -57.17
N LYS A 231 46.29 0.32 -56.81
CA LYS A 231 45.41 1.26 -57.54
C LYS A 231 44.90 0.91 -58.95
N LYS A 232 43.59 1.15 -59.15
CA LYS A 232 42.91 1.97 -60.21
C LYS A 232 41.39 1.66 -60.08
N ARG A 233 40.43 2.55 -60.28
CA ARG A 233 40.35 3.88 -60.86
C ARG A 233 39.06 4.52 -60.36
#